data_AF-A0A924W9M5-F1
#
_entry.id   AF-A0A924W9M5-F1
#
_cell.length_a   1.000
_cell.length_b   1.000
_cell.length_c   1.000
_cell.angle_alpha   90.00
_cell.angle_beta   90.00
_cell.angle_gamma   90.00
#
_symmetry.space_group_name_H-M   'P 1'
#
loop_
_entity.id
_entity.type
_entity.pdbx_description
1 polymer ?
#
loop_
_entity_poly.entity_id
_entity_poly.type
_entity_poly.pdbx_seq_one_letter_code
_entity_poly.pdbx_strand_id
1 'polypeptide(L)'
;MIHQLPFQCLPARATNRPEWLTTLAVLSILLTCSVTFAQTTVTLNTSARVMADAALRLSDVATVAGDDAAAIAAVSIFDNASTQCKGGASWFDLSVSDVRSALESSGANLGRTTLRGSTCVVRFVGGTVARKVTSSGTNKAAMEHA
;
A
#
# COMPACT_ATOMS: atom_id res chain seq x y z
N MET A 1 42.10 6.85 74.33
CA MET A 1 42.44 8.05 73.55
C MET A 1 41.43 8.15 72.42
N ILE A 2 40.39 8.97 72.60
CA ILE A 2 39.23 9.07 71.69
C ILE A 2 39.40 10.37 70.91
N HIS A 3 39.68 10.25 69.61
CA HIS A 3 39.76 11.39 68.70
C HIS A 3 38.35 11.93 68.39
N GLN A 4 38.02 13.06 69.02
CA GLN A 4 36.84 13.87 68.70
C GLN A 4 37.06 14.56 67.35
N LEU A 5 36.23 14.22 66.35
CA LEU A 5 36.19 14.94 65.07
C LEU A 5 35.18 16.10 65.17
N PRO A 6 35.54 17.31 64.68
CA PRO A 6 34.67 18.48 64.76
C PRO A 6 33.47 18.33 63.82
N PHE A 7 32.27 18.42 64.39
CA PHE A 7 31.02 18.61 63.67
C PHE A 7 31.10 19.90 62.84
N GLN A 8 31.30 19.77 61.53
CA GLN A 8 31.17 20.90 60.62
C GLN A 8 29.68 21.10 60.29
N CYS A 9 29.12 22.19 60.81
CA CYS A 9 27.83 22.73 60.41
C CYS A 9 27.85 23.04 58.90
N LEU A 10 27.18 22.22 58.10
CA LEU A 10 26.87 22.57 56.72
C LEU A 10 25.82 23.70 56.71
N PRO A 11 26.08 24.84 56.02
CA PRO A 11 25.08 25.88 55.85
C PRO A 11 23.95 25.36 54.95
N ALA A 12 22.71 25.52 55.42
CA ALA A 12 21.49 25.29 54.65
C ALA A 12 21.46 26.24 53.44
N ARG A 13 21.95 25.75 52.29
CA ARG A 13 21.94 26.48 51.02
C ARG A 13 20.53 26.39 50.44
N ALA A 14 19.72 27.41 50.71
CA ALA A 14 18.40 27.59 50.09
C ALA A 14 18.59 27.75 48.56
N THR A 15 18.37 26.67 47.83
CA THR A 15 18.39 26.65 46.37
C THR A 15 17.04 27.14 45.84
N ASN A 16 16.94 28.44 45.58
CA ASN A 16 15.90 29.02 44.73
C ASN A 16 16.07 28.44 43.32
N ARG A 17 15.46 27.28 43.06
CA ARG A 17 15.40 26.71 41.71
C ARG A 17 14.29 27.42 40.95
N PRO A 18 14.60 28.13 39.84
CA PRO A 18 13.59 28.80 39.05
C PRO A 18 12.63 27.78 38.43
N GLU A 19 11.40 27.75 38.92
CA GLU A 19 10.34 26.79 38.54
C GLU A 19 9.91 26.94 37.06
N TRP A 20 10.30 28.06 36.42
CA TRP A 20 10.07 28.35 35.02
C TRP A 20 10.98 27.55 34.06
N LEU A 21 12.11 27.00 34.52
CA LEU A 21 12.96 26.14 33.69
C LEU A 21 12.36 24.74 33.50
N THR A 22 11.67 24.22 34.52
CA THR A 22 11.02 22.90 34.46
C THR A 22 9.81 22.89 33.53
N THR A 23 9.07 24.00 33.44
CA THR A 23 7.89 24.11 32.57
C THR A 23 8.27 24.16 31.08
N LEU A 24 9.37 24.80 30.73
CA LEU A 24 9.86 24.85 29.34
C LEU A 24 10.33 23.49 28.82
N ALA A 25 10.98 22.69 29.67
CA ALA A 25 11.48 21.37 29.28
C ALA A 25 10.36 20.37 28.97
N VAL A 26 9.28 20.37 29.77
CA VAL A 26 8.13 19.49 29.56
C VAL A 26 7.38 19.87 28.27
N LEU A 27 7.22 21.17 27.99
CA LEU A 27 6.52 21.64 26.79
C LEU A 27 7.26 21.26 25.48
N SER A 28 8.60 21.29 25.47
CA SER A 28 9.38 20.88 24.29
C SER A 28 9.27 19.40 23.97
N ILE A 29 9.20 18.54 24.99
CA ILE A 29 9.07 17.08 24.82
C ILE A 29 7.69 16.70 24.24
N LEU A 30 6.64 17.43 24.63
CA LEU A 30 5.29 17.23 24.09
C LEU A 30 5.18 17.64 22.61
N LEU A 31 5.94 18.64 22.14
CA LEU A 31 5.88 19.08 20.74
C LEU A 31 6.52 18.09 19.75
N THR A 32 7.49 17.28 20.19
CA THR A 32 8.16 16.31 19.30
C THR A 32 7.40 15.01 19.08
N CYS A 33 6.31 14.77 19.82
CA CYS A 33 5.57 13.49 19.73
C CYS A 33 4.52 13.46 18.60
N SER A 34 4.37 14.53 17.81
CA SER A 34 3.33 14.64 16.79
C SER A 34 3.73 14.15 15.39
N VAL A 35 4.90 13.55 15.24
CA VAL A 35 5.28 12.91 13.96
C VAL A 35 4.58 11.55 13.86
N THR A 36 3.26 11.58 13.68
CA THR A 36 2.54 10.46 13.09
C THR A 36 3.11 10.30 11.69
N PHE A 37 4.00 9.33 11.50
CA PHE A 37 4.33 8.85 10.16
C PHE A 37 3.02 8.43 9.52
N ALA A 38 2.52 9.23 8.57
CA ALA A 38 1.28 8.91 7.88
C ALA A 38 1.49 7.55 7.19
N GLN A 39 0.82 6.53 7.72
CA GLN A 39 0.85 5.21 7.14
C GLN A 39 0.02 5.25 5.87
N THR A 40 0.61 4.87 4.74
CA THR A 40 -0.17 4.74 3.52
C THR A 40 -1.09 3.55 3.68
N THR A 41 -2.39 3.78 3.53
CA THR A 41 -3.41 2.72 3.61
C THR A 41 -3.94 2.45 2.23
N VAL A 42 -3.86 1.20 1.79
CA VAL A 42 -4.44 0.70 0.53
C VAL A 42 -5.59 -0.21 0.90
N THR A 43 -6.81 0.18 0.56
CA THR A 43 -8.02 -0.63 0.81
C THR A 43 -8.56 -1.14 -0.50
N LEU A 44 -8.51 -2.46 -0.72
CA LEU A 44 -9.10 -3.08 -1.90
C LEU A 44 -10.61 -2.90 -1.91
N ASN A 45 -11.15 -2.51 -3.05
CA ASN A 45 -12.59 -2.47 -3.27
C ASN A 45 -13.12 -3.90 -3.41
N THR A 46 -14.37 -4.13 -3.04
CA THR A 46 -15.00 -5.46 -3.19
C THR A 46 -15.17 -5.84 -4.65
N SER A 47 -15.37 -4.85 -5.53
CA SER A 47 -15.44 -5.04 -6.97
C SER A 47 -15.00 -3.80 -7.72
N ALA A 48 -14.44 -3.99 -8.91
CA ALA A 48 -14.02 -2.92 -9.80
C ALA A 48 -14.47 -3.21 -11.24
N ARG A 49 -14.65 -2.15 -12.03
CA ARG A 49 -14.99 -2.22 -13.45
C ARG A 49 -13.91 -1.54 -14.27
N VAL A 50 -13.29 -2.26 -15.18
CA VAL A 50 -12.14 -1.78 -15.95
C VAL A 50 -12.28 -2.11 -17.44
N MET A 51 -11.60 -1.35 -18.29
CA MET A 51 -11.52 -1.65 -19.72
C MET A 51 -10.59 -2.86 -19.94
N ALA A 52 -10.95 -3.77 -20.85
CA ALA A 52 -10.20 -5.01 -21.07
C ALA A 52 -8.76 -4.79 -21.58
N ASP A 53 -8.57 -3.79 -22.44
CA ASP A 53 -7.30 -3.51 -23.10
C ASP A 53 -6.46 -2.43 -22.37
N ALA A 54 -6.86 -2.03 -21.17
CA ALA A 54 -6.12 -1.06 -20.37
C ALA A 54 -5.20 -1.77 -19.36
N ALA A 55 -4.06 -1.13 -19.07
CA ALA A 55 -3.24 -1.49 -17.93
C ALA A 55 -4.05 -1.30 -16.64
N LEU A 56 -4.07 -2.31 -15.77
CA LEU A 56 -4.78 -2.26 -14.50
C LEU A 56 -3.92 -1.55 -13.47
N ARG A 57 -4.36 -0.38 -13.02
CA ARG A 57 -3.67 0.38 -11.97
C ARG A 57 -4.28 0.11 -10.61
N LEU A 58 -3.50 0.37 -9.57
CA LEU A 58 -3.98 0.25 -8.21
C LEU A 58 -5.18 1.18 -7.92
N SER A 59 -5.19 2.38 -8.51
CA SER A 59 -6.32 3.33 -8.42
C SER A 59 -7.65 2.76 -8.90
N ASP A 60 -7.63 1.77 -9.80
CA ASP A 60 -8.84 1.21 -10.40
C ASP A 60 -9.53 0.20 -9.47
N VAL A 61 -8.75 -0.41 -8.57
CA VAL A 61 -9.18 -1.55 -7.74
C VAL A 61 -9.12 -1.28 -6.25
N ALA A 62 -8.51 -0.19 -5.82
CA ALA A 62 -8.32 0.14 -4.41
C ALA A 62 -8.41 1.64 -4.15
N THR A 63 -8.84 1.98 -2.93
CA THR A 63 -8.73 3.32 -2.39
C THR A 63 -7.39 3.46 -1.67
N VAL A 64 -6.60 4.48 -2.05
CA VAL A 64 -5.27 4.75 -1.46
C VAL A 64 -5.32 6.06 -0.70
N ALA A 65 -4.85 6.06 0.55
CA ALA A 65 -4.76 7.24 1.41
C ALA A 65 -3.38 7.33 2.07
N GLY A 66 -2.85 8.53 2.26
CA GLY A 66 -1.52 8.78 2.83
C GLY A 66 -0.67 9.71 1.96
N ASP A 67 0.51 10.08 2.44
CA ASP A 67 1.40 11.04 1.76
C ASP A 67 1.86 10.51 0.39
N ASP A 68 2.12 9.20 0.29
CA ASP A 68 2.58 8.55 -0.93
C ASP A 68 1.42 8.07 -1.83
N ALA A 69 0.17 8.46 -1.53
CA ALA A 69 -1.02 7.90 -2.18
C ALA A 69 -1.01 8.09 -3.70
N ALA A 70 -0.55 9.24 -4.19
CA ALA A 70 -0.50 9.52 -5.62
C ALA A 70 0.49 8.61 -6.37
N ALA A 71 1.67 8.37 -5.79
CA ALA A 71 2.68 7.50 -6.38
C ALA A 71 2.22 6.04 -6.37
N ILE A 72 1.64 5.59 -5.25
CA ILE A 72 1.15 4.22 -5.06
C ILE A 72 -0.08 3.93 -5.93
N ALA A 73 -1.00 4.89 -6.08
CA ALA A 73 -2.18 4.74 -6.93
C ALA A 73 -1.83 4.54 -8.41
N ALA A 74 -0.69 5.07 -8.87
CA ALA A 74 -0.24 4.95 -10.25
C ALA A 74 0.44 3.61 -10.59
N VAL A 75 0.71 2.76 -9.59
CA VAL A 75 1.37 1.46 -9.80
C VAL A 75 0.52 0.56 -10.68
N SER A 76 1.13 0.04 -11.75
CA SER A 76 0.53 -0.98 -12.64
C SER A 76 0.60 -2.34 -11.94
N ILE A 77 -0.55 -2.99 -11.80
CA ILE A 77 -0.65 -4.36 -11.28
C ILE A 77 -0.46 -5.36 -12.43
N PHE A 78 -1.15 -5.10 -13.55
CA PHE A 78 -1.03 -5.88 -14.77
C PHE A 78 -1.00 -4.94 -15.98
N ASP A 79 -0.04 -5.14 -16.88
CA ASP A 79 0.06 -4.35 -18.11
C ASP A 79 -1.10 -4.60 -19.07
N ASN A 80 -1.66 -5.81 -19.03
CA ASN A 80 -2.86 -6.17 -19.76
C ASN A 80 -3.75 -7.08 -18.91
N ALA A 81 -4.82 -6.49 -18.37
CA ALA A 81 -5.74 -7.15 -17.47
C ALA A 81 -6.47 -8.34 -18.12
N SER A 82 -6.75 -8.28 -19.43
CA SER A 82 -7.46 -9.35 -20.14
C SER A 82 -6.71 -10.68 -20.15
N THR A 83 -5.39 -10.67 -19.99
CA THR A 83 -4.56 -11.89 -19.95
C THR A 83 -4.81 -12.74 -18.70
N GLN A 84 -5.40 -12.15 -17.65
CA GLN A 84 -5.73 -12.85 -16.41
C GLN A 84 -7.03 -13.66 -16.51
N CYS A 85 -7.87 -13.39 -17.52
CA CYS A 85 -9.10 -14.14 -17.74
C CYS A 85 -8.83 -15.55 -18.27
N LYS A 86 -9.13 -16.57 -17.46
CA LYS A 86 -9.13 -17.96 -17.91
C LYS A 86 -10.46 -18.31 -18.57
N GLY A 87 -10.41 -19.06 -19.67
CA GLY A 87 -11.60 -19.67 -20.29
C GLY A 87 -12.61 -18.69 -20.89
N GLY A 88 -12.20 -17.46 -21.22
CA GLY A 88 -13.10 -16.45 -21.79
C GLY A 88 -14.08 -15.82 -20.79
N ALA A 89 -13.83 -15.99 -19.49
CA ALA A 89 -14.55 -15.22 -18.47
C ALA A 89 -14.33 -13.71 -18.67
N SER A 90 -15.34 -12.89 -18.37
CA SER A 90 -15.25 -11.42 -18.42
C SER A 90 -14.86 -10.80 -17.07
N TRP A 91 -14.32 -11.60 -16.16
CA TRP A 91 -13.94 -11.21 -14.82
C TRP A 91 -12.85 -12.13 -14.28
N PHE A 92 -12.16 -11.66 -13.24
CA PHE A 92 -11.22 -12.46 -12.46
C PHE A 92 -11.14 -11.90 -11.03
N ASP A 93 -10.61 -12.71 -10.12
CA ASP A 93 -10.36 -12.32 -8.74
C ASP A 93 -8.94 -11.79 -8.58
N LEU A 94 -8.80 -10.55 -8.10
CA LEU A 94 -7.53 -9.95 -7.73
C LEU A 94 -7.34 -10.10 -6.22
N SER A 95 -6.30 -10.81 -5.79
CA SER A 95 -6.01 -11.01 -4.38
C SER A 95 -5.10 -9.92 -3.80
N VAL A 96 -5.13 -9.76 -2.47
CA VAL A 96 -4.19 -8.89 -1.76
C VAL A 96 -2.71 -9.30 -1.96
N SER A 97 -2.45 -10.58 -2.23
CA SER A 97 -1.10 -11.09 -2.51
C SER A 97 -0.58 -10.59 -3.86
N ASP A 98 -1.45 -10.48 -4.88
CA ASP A 98 -1.09 -9.92 -6.19
C ASP A 98 -0.76 -8.42 -6.06
N VAL A 99 -1.59 -7.69 -5.30
CA VAL A 99 -1.35 -6.26 -5.00
C VAL A 99 -0.03 -6.07 -4.25
N ARG A 100 0.25 -6.91 -3.25
CA ARG A 100 1.53 -6.87 -2.52
C ARG A 100 2.72 -7.08 -3.45
N SER A 101 2.64 -8.06 -4.34
CA SER A 101 3.72 -8.38 -5.29
C SER A 101 3.97 -7.25 -6.28
N ALA A 102 2.92 -6.61 -6.78
CA ALA A 102 3.03 -5.43 -7.65
C ALA A 102 3.67 -4.24 -6.92
N LEU A 103 3.26 -3.97 -5.67
CA LEU A 103 3.85 -2.90 -4.86
C LEU A 103 5.33 -3.16 -4.56
N GLU A 104 5.71 -4.38 -4.20
CA GLU A 104 7.10 -4.76 -3.99
C GLU A 104 7.94 -4.57 -5.25
N SER A 105 7.42 -5.00 -6.41
CA SER A 105 8.08 -4.85 -7.72
C SER A 105 8.25 -3.38 -8.12
N SER A 106 7.36 -2.49 -7.67
CA SER A 106 7.47 -1.05 -7.89
C SER A 106 8.46 -0.34 -6.95
N GLY A 107 9.00 -1.04 -5.94
CA GLY A 107 9.87 -0.45 -4.92
C GLY A 107 9.11 0.28 -3.81
N ALA A 108 7.80 0.05 -3.66
CA ALA A 108 7.03 0.67 -2.59
C ALA A 108 7.46 0.13 -1.21
N ASN A 109 7.53 1.02 -0.21
CA ASN A 109 7.91 0.63 1.15
C ASN A 109 6.73 -0.06 1.86
N LEU A 110 6.71 -1.39 1.81
CA LEU A 110 5.67 -2.21 2.45
C LEU A 110 5.67 -2.09 3.98
N GLY A 111 6.80 -1.75 4.61
CA GLY A 111 6.85 -1.52 6.06
C GLY A 111 6.07 -0.27 6.51
N ARG A 112 5.80 0.65 5.58
CA ARG A 112 4.99 1.86 5.81
C ARG A 112 3.59 1.78 5.19
N THR A 113 3.28 0.68 4.51
CA THR A 113 2.04 0.51 3.77
C THR A 113 1.15 -0.54 4.41
N THR A 114 -0.04 -0.14 4.84
CA THR A 114 -1.06 -1.04 5.38
C THR A 114 -2.02 -1.47 4.27
N LEU A 115 -2.09 -2.77 4.00
CA LEU A 115 -3.05 -3.34 3.05
C LEU A 115 -4.31 -3.79 3.80
N ARG A 116 -5.49 -3.40 3.32
CA ARG A 116 -6.80 -3.81 3.82
C ARG A 116 -7.64 -4.46 2.73
N GLY A 117 -8.44 -5.45 3.12
CA GLY A 117 -9.23 -6.27 2.20
C GLY A 117 -8.52 -7.57 1.83
N SER A 118 -9.28 -8.53 1.29
CA SER A 118 -8.78 -9.84 0.89
C SER A 118 -8.72 -9.98 -0.63
N THR A 119 -9.85 -9.74 -1.29
CA THR A 119 -10.03 -9.98 -2.73
C THR A 119 -10.92 -8.91 -3.35
N CYS A 120 -10.60 -8.49 -4.57
CA CYS A 120 -11.40 -7.62 -5.41
C CYS A 120 -11.86 -8.38 -6.66
N VAL A 121 -13.17 -8.40 -6.93
CA VAL A 121 -13.70 -8.95 -8.19
C VAL A 121 -13.58 -7.91 -9.28
N VAL A 122 -12.69 -8.13 -10.25
CA VAL A 122 -12.48 -7.21 -11.38
C VAL A 122 -13.33 -7.67 -12.55
N ARG A 123 -14.23 -6.81 -13.03
CA ARG A 123 -15.11 -7.06 -14.18
C ARG A 123 -14.70 -6.19 -15.36
N PHE A 124 -14.62 -6.79 -16.54
CA PHE A 124 -14.36 -6.06 -17.77
C PHE A 124 -15.64 -5.45 -18.33
N VAL A 125 -15.56 -4.18 -18.73
CA VAL A 125 -16.61 -3.45 -19.42
C VAL A 125 -16.13 -3.09 -20.82
N GLY A 126 -16.99 -3.26 -21.83
CA GLY A 126 -16.74 -2.75 -23.19
C GLY A 126 -15.84 -3.59 -24.10
N GLY A 127 -15.25 -4.69 -23.61
CA GLY A 127 -14.49 -5.60 -24.46
C GLY A 127 -15.32 -6.78 -24.95
N THR A 128 -15.60 -6.87 -26.24
CA THR A 128 -15.78 -8.20 -26.85
C THR A 128 -14.44 -8.91 -26.64
N VAL A 129 -14.35 -9.74 -25.60
CA VAL A 129 -13.19 -10.61 -25.38
C VAL A 129 -12.91 -11.21 -26.74
N ALA A 130 -11.78 -10.84 -27.35
CA ALA A 130 -11.47 -11.23 -28.71
C ALA A 130 -11.32 -12.75 -28.67
N ARG A 131 -12.45 -13.44 -28.79
CA ARG A 131 -12.52 -14.87 -28.99
C ARG A 131 -11.69 -15.01 -30.24
N LYS A 132 -10.51 -15.58 -30.08
CA LYS A 132 -9.65 -15.96 -31.20
C LYS A 132 -10.55 -16.84 -32.06
N VAL A 133 -11.21 -16.25 -33.05
CA VAL A 133 -11.99 -16.96 -34.03
C VAL A 133 -10.91 -17.63 -34.84
N THR A 134 -10.45 -18.78 -34.34
CA THR A 134 -9.85 -19.82 -35.13
C THR A 134 -10.91 -20.22 -36.14
N SER A 135 -11.09 -19.37 -37.14
CA SER A 135 -11.52 -19.76 -38.47
C SER A 135 -10.44 -20.69 -38.98
N SER A 136 -10.46 -21.92 -38.44
CA SER A 136 -9.86 -23.10 -39.05
C SER A 136 -10.69 -23.44 -40.27
N GLY A 137 -10.77 -22.49 -41.20
CA GLY A 137 -11.21 -22.68 -42.56
C GLY A 137 -10.06 -23.26 -43.35
N THR A 138 -9.73 -24.52 -43.08
CA THR A 138 -9.01 -25.37 -44.04
C THR A 138 -10.00 -26.39 -44.58
N ASN A 139 -11.08 -25.90 -45.20
CA ASN A 139 -11.80 -26.67 -46.21
C ASN A 139 -10.99 -26.58 -47.51
N LYS A 140 -9.84 -27.29 -47.55
CA LYS A 140 -9.04 -27.49 -48.77
C LYS A 140 -8.58 -28.95 -48.82
N ALA A 141 -9.54 -29.87 -48.86
CA ALA A 141 -9.27 -31.28 -49.14
C ALA A 141 -10.45 -31.98 -49.86
N ALA A 142 -11.28 -31.22 -50.58
CA ALA A 142 -12.26 -31.77 -51.51
C ALA A 142 -12.00 -31.15 -52.89
N MET A 143 -11.22 -31.86 -53.72
CA MET A 143 -11.17 -31.86 -55.19
C MET A 143 -9.74 -32.15 -55.67
N GLU A 144 -9.66 -32.99 -56.70
CA GLU A 144 -8.47 -33.57 -57.36
C GLU A 144 -7.88 -34.76 -56.59
N HIS A 145 -8.16 -36.02 -56.93
CA HIS A 145 -8.10 -36.71 -58.23
C HIS A 145 -9.07 -37.93 -58.17
N ALA A 146 -9.96 -38.22 -59.13
CA ALA A 146 -9.78 -38.41 -60.58
C ALA A 146 -8.72 -39.46 -60.91
#